data_AF-A0ABD5Q7U6-F1
#
_entry.id   AF-A0ABD5Q7U6-F1
#
_cell.length_a   1.000
_cell.length_b   1.000
_cell.length_c   1.000
_cell.angle_alpha   90.00
_cell.angle_beta   90.00
_cell.angle_gamma   90.00
#
_symmetry.space_group_name_H-M   'P 1'
#
loop_
_entity.id
_entity.type
_entity.pdbx_description
1 polymer ?
#
loop_
_entity_poly.entity_id
_entity_poly.type
_entity_poly.pdbx_seq_one_letter_code
_entity_poly.pdbx_strand_id
1 'polypeptide(L)'
;MGTEPQTDDRIDLPPDFADHLAAVGNFETPPETMDDYWARFAEQLAASDQTIEPEDLYTENPTRHEVRVNDHIRYSPCILDALGAAVMEDQDPVTVRSVDPVTGTPVTFTVDDGTVDVTPEEAVITFGIAATIPELEDSDETIFSWMLQAETPSLTNTFCQYINAFESADTYEQWAAETDGETVPFQPAAVGTLVRRYVVLD
;
A
#
# COMPACT_ATOMS: atom_id res chain seq x y z
N MET A 1 -15.70 23.23 25.08
CA MET A 1 -14.32 22.95 24.64
C MET A 1 -14.43 21.76 23.73
N GLY A 2 -14.66 22.02 22.43
CA GLY A 2 -14.67 20.97 21.42
C GLY A 2 -13.23 20.64 21.11
N THR A 3 -12.84 19.40 21.28
CA THR A 3 -11.60 18.88 20.73
C THR A 3 -11.81 18.76 19.23
N GLU A 4 -11.15 19.61 18.46
CA GLU A 4 -11.02 19.39 17.02
C GLU A 4 -10.22 18.09 16.83
N PRO A 5 -10.70 17.11 16.05
CA PRO A 5 -9.84 16.00 15.65
C PRO A 5 -8.74 16.60 14.77
N GLN A 6 -7.49 16.52 15.23
CA GLN A 6 -6.34 16.80 14.39
C GLN A 6 -6.23 15.63 13.40
N THR A 7 -6.78 15.78 12.21
CA THR A 7 -6.42 14.97 11.04
C THR A 7 -5.02 15.40 10.62
N ASP A 8 -4.02 14.86 11.29
CA ASP A 8 -2.67 14.80 10.74
C ASP A 8 -2.59 13.48 9.96
N ASP A 9 -3.29 13.41 8.83
CA ASP A 9 -3.28 12.27 7.91
C ASP A 9 -1.93 12.14 7.17
N ARG A 10 -1.00 13.06 7.46
CA ARG A 10 0.35 13.08 6.92
C ARG A 10 1.18 11.95 7.53
N ILE A 11 1.74 11.11 6.66
CA ILE A 11 2.69 10.07 7.05
C ILE A 11 4.10 10.58 6.73
N ASP A 12 4.82 11.03 7.76
CA ASP A 12 6.24 11.34 7.66
C ASP A 12 7.07 10.07 7.44
N LEU A 13 7.98 10.11 6.47
CA LEU A 13 8.88 8.99 6.23
C LEU A 13 10.12 9.10 7.14
N PRO A 14 10.51 8.01 7.83
CA PRO A 14 11.79 7.97 8.53
C PRO A 14 12.93 8.31 7.55
N PRO A 15 13.93 9.13 7.93
CA PRO A 15 14.99 9.55 7.02
C PRO A 15 15.70 8.39 6.33
N ASP A 16 16.01 7.32 7.07
CA ASP A 16 16.68 6.14 6.50
C ASP A 16 15.81 5.44 5.44
N PHE A 17 14.49 5.40 5.65
CA PHE A 17 13.54 4.85 4.68
C PHE A 17 13.35 5.77 3.47
N ALA A 18 13.31 7.09 3.68
CA ALA A 18 13.24 8.08 2.60
C ALA A 18 14.48 8.03 1.70
N ASP A 19 15.68 7.98 2.31
CA ASP A 19 16.95 7.83 1.60
C ASP A 19 16.99 6.51 0.83
N HIS A 20 16.47 5.43 1.43
CA HIS A 20 16.32 4.15 0.76
C HIS A 20 15.42 4.24 -0.47
N LEU A 21 14.21 4.81 -0.33
CA LEU A 21 13.29 5.05 -1.44
C LEU A 21 13.92 5.91 -2.54
N ALA A 22 14.73 6.91 -2.18
CA ALA A 22 15.44 7.72 -3.16
C ALA A 22 16.46 6.90 -3.95
N ALA A 23 17.22 6.05 -3.25
CA ALA A 23 18.27 5.22 -3.83
C ALA A 23 17.68 4.16 -4.78
N VAL A 24 16.73 3.35 -4.31
CA VAL A 24 16.10 2.31 -5.15
C VAL A 24 15.12 2.90 -6.17
N GLY A 25 14.60 4.10 -5.89
CA GLY A 25 13.65 4.82 -6.73
C GLY A 25 14.27 5.58 -7.90
N ASN A 26 15.60 5.74 -7.87
CA ASN A 26 16.36 6.65 -8.72
C ASN A 26 15.80 8.09 -8.67
N PHE A 27 15.59 8.61 -7.46
CA PHE A 27 15.11 9.97 -7.25
C PHE A 27 16.25 10.93 -6.91
N GLU A 28 16.24 12.12 -7.51
CA GLU A 28 17.21 13.18 -7.19
C GLU A 28 17.13 13.65 -5.74
N THR A 29 15.93 13.60 -5.15
CA THR A 29 15.68 14.00 -3.76
C THR A 29 14.80 12.97 -3.05
N PRO A 30 15.12 12.59 -1.80
CA PRO A 30 14.25 11.74 -0.99
C PRO A 30 12.84 12.33 -0.83
N PRO A 31 11.78 11.50 -0.89
CA PRO A 31 10.44 11.93 -0.49
C PRO A 31 10.41 12.14 1.03
N GLU A 32 9.88 13.26 1.51
CA GLU A 32 9.79 13.53 2.96
C GLU A 32 8.57 12.84 3.58
N THR A 33 7.50 12.67 2.80
CA THR A 33 6.24 12.06 3.23
C THR A 33 5.79 10.97 2.26
N MET A 34 4.90 10.09 2.75
CA MET A 34 4.23 9.11 1.90
C MET A 34 3.45 9.82 0.77
N ASP A 35 2.83 10.96 1.07
CA ASP A 35 2.11 11.77 0.10
C ASP A 35 3.03 12.28 -1.02
N ASP A 36 4.25 12.72 -0.69
CA ASP A 36 5.24 13.16 -1.68
C ASP A 36 5.66 12.00 -2.61
N TYR A 37 5.81 10.79 -2.07
CA TYR A 37 6.13 9.61 -2.85
C TYR A 37 5.01 9.27 -3.84
N TRP A 38 3.76 9.19 -3.38
CA TRP A 38 2.62 8.86 -4.24
C TRP A 38 2.22 9.98 -5.20
N ALA A 39 2.47 11.25 -4.86
CA ALA A 39 2.31 12.36 -5.80
C ALA A 39 3.21 12.19 -7.02
N ARG A 40 4.47 11.77 -6.82
CA ARG A 40 5.40 11.48 -7.92
C ARG A 40 4.94 10.28 -8.76
N PHE A 41 4.38 9.25 -8.14
CA PHE A 41 3.77 8.13 -8.88
C PHE A 41 2.60 8.61 -9.74
N ALA A 42 1.69 9.39 -9.16
CA ALA A 42 0.52 9.92 -9.85
C ALA A 42 0.91 10.80 -11.05
N GLU A 43 1.97 11.62 -10.92
CA GLU A 43 2.51 12.42 -12.02
C GLU A 43 3.02 11.54 -13.17
N GLN A 44 3.72 10.45 -12.87
CA GLN A 44 4.22 9.50 -13.88
C GLN A 44 3.07 8.71 -14.54
N LEU A 45 2.10 8.26 -13.76
CA LEU A 45 0.91 7.60 -14.27
C LEU A 45 0.12 8.54 -15.21
N ALA A 46 -0.09 9.80 -14.81
CA ALA A 46 -0.79 10.79 -15.64
C ALA A 46 -0.02 11.21 -16.90
N ALA A 47 1.32 11.09 -16.88
CA ALA A 47 2.16 11.29 -18.06
C ALA A 47 2.20 10.05 -18.98
N SER A 48 1.73 8.90 -18.49
CA SER A 48 1.55 7.68 -19.27
C SER A 48 0.15 7.61 -19.90
N ASP A 49 -0.03 6.70 -20.86
CA ASP A 49 -1.35 6.37 -21.41
C ASP A 49 -2.05 5.23 -20.62
N GLN A 50 -1.57 4.92 -19.40
CA GLN A 50 -2.11 3.84 -18.56
C GLN A 50 -3.12 4.36 -17.53
N THR A 51 -4.06 3.52 -17.16
CA THR A 51 -5.02 3.72 -16.07
C THR A 51 -4.96 2.51 -15.14
N ILE A 52 -5.26 2.72 -13.86
CA ILE A 52 -5.39 1.63 -12.89
C ILE A 52 -6.87 1.40 -12.66
N GLU A 53 -7.34 0.22 -13.02
CA GLU A 53 -8.71 -0.24 -12.78
C GLU A 53 -8.72 -1.21 -11.57
N PRO A 54 -9.88 -1.45 -10.92
CA PRO A 54 -9.96 -2.38 -9.79
C PRO A 54 -9.42 -3.78 -10.12
N GLU A 55 -9.62 -4.25 -11.36
CA GLU A 55 -9.09 -5.53 -11.85
C GLU A 55 -7.57 -5.65 -11.77
N ASP A 56 -6.82 -4.56 -11.93
CA ASP A 56 -5.36 -4.56 -11.89
C ASP A 56 -4.83 -4.84 -10.48
N LEU A 57 -5.67 -4.63 -9.46
CA LEU A 57 -5.36 -4.83 -8.05
C LEU A 57 -5.77 -6.22 -7.55
N TYR A 58 -6.33 -7.07 -8.41
CA TYR A 58 -6.72 -8.44 -8.09
C TYR A 58 -5.75 -9.47 -8.70
N THR A 59 -5.74 -10.66 -8.10
CA THR A 59 -5.01 -11.83 -8.59
C THR A 59 -5.91 -13.06 -8.63
N GLU A 60 -5.62 -13.97 -9.55
CA GLU A 60 -6.37 -15.22 -9.71
C GLU A 60 -6.12 -16.22 -8.57
N ASN A 61 -4.91 -16.17 -7.98
CA ASN A 61 -4.51 -17.11 -6.96
C ASN A 61 -4.95 -16.62 -5.57
N PRO A 62 -5.57 -17.48 -4.74
CA PRO A 62 -5.91 -17.10 -3.38
C PRO A 62 -4.71 -16.59 -2.59
N THR A 63 -4.87 -15.42 -1.95
CA THR A 63 -3.91 -14.83 -1.03
C THR A 63 -4.54 -14.66 0.35
N ARG A 64 -3.76 -14.15 1.32
CA ARG A 64 -4.28 -13.78 2.63
C ARG A 64 -5.14 -12.51 2.62
N HIS A 65 -5.17 -11.76 1.50
CA HIS A 65 -5.88 -10.50 1.35
C HIS A 65 -7.14 -10.72 0.50
N GLU A 66 -8.26 -10.92 1.19
CA GLU A 66 -9.58 -11.18 0.60
C GLU A 66 -10.37 -9.87 0.51
N VAL A 67 -10.91 -9.57 -0.66
CA VAL A 67 -11.86 -8.45 -0.87
C VAL A 67 -13.24 -9.05 -1.18
N ARG A 68 -14.27 -8.67 -0.42
CA ARG A 68 -15.63 -9.15 -0.61
C ARG A 68 -16.48 -8.15 -1.37
N VAL A 69 -16.79 -8.49 -2.62
CA VAL A 69 -17.58 -7.67 -3.54
C VAL A 69 -18.79 -8.47 -4.04
N ASN A 70 -20.00 -7.97 -3.83
CA ASN A 70 -21.27 -8.53 -4.33
C ASN A 70 -21.41 -10.04 -4.09
N ASP A 71 -21.18 -10.49 -2.85
CA ASP A 71 -21.16 -11.90 -2.40
C ASP A 71 -20.03 -12.78 -2.98
N HIS A 72 -19.08 -12.19 -3.73
CA HIS A 72 -17.90 -12.86 -4.23
C HIS A 72 -16.64 -12.49 -3.44
N ILE A 73 -15.72 -13.44 -3.31
CA ILE A 73 -14.38 -13.19 -2.75
C ILE A 73 -13.41 -13.05 -3.92
N ARG A 74 -12.71 -11.91 -3.96
CA ARG A 74 -11.54 -11.66 -4.79
C ARG A 74 -10.30 -11.61 -3.92
N TYR A 75 -9.12 -11.75 -4.51
CA TYR A 75 -7.85 -11.76 -3.80
C TYR A 75 -6.93 -10.70 -4.38
N SER A 76 -6.14 -10.06 -3.53
CA SER A 76 -5.14 -9.07 -3.94
C SER A 76 -3.75 -9.52 -3.49
N PRO A 77 -2.68 -9.14 -4.20
CA PRO A 77 -1.33 -9.60 -3.87
C PRO A 77 -0.80 -8.98 -2.57
N CYS A 78 -1.26 -7.79 -2.19
CA CYS A 78 -0.94 -7.14 -0.92
C CYS A 78 -2.15 -6.45 -0.27
N ILE A 79 -2.00 -5.94 0.96
CA ILE A 79 -3.10 -5.24 1.64
C ILE A 79 -3.41 -3.87 1.01
N LEU A 80 -2.41 -3.17 0.46
CA LEU A 80 -2.64 -1.86 -0.13
C LEU A 80 -3.47 -1.97 -1.41
N ASP A 81 -3.20 -2.98 -2.24
CA ASP A 81 -4.02 -3.28 -3.42
C ASP A 81 -5.43 -3.73 -3.04
N ALA A 82 -5.58 -4.51 -1.97
CA ALA A 82 -6.89 -4.93 -1.49
C ALA A 82 -7.76 -3.74 -1.04
N LEU A 83 -7.15 -2.79 -0.33
CA LEU A 83 -7.82 -1.56 0.11
C LEU A 83 -8.04 -0.59 -1.07
N GLY A 84 -7.08 -0.49 -1.98
CA GLY A 84 -7.19 0.28 -3.22
C GLY A 84 -8.38 -0.19 -4.05
N ALA A 85 -8.48 -1.50 -4.28
CA ALA A 85 -9.60 -2.09 -5.00
C ALA A 85 -10.92 -1.80 -4.28
N ALA A 86 -10.97 -2.02 -2.97
CA ALA A 86 -12.16 -1.75 -2.16
C ALA A 86 -12.64 -0.29 -2.21
N VAL A 87 -11.73 0.68 -2.32
CA VAL A 87 -12.07 2.10 -2.50
C VAL A 87 -12.60 2.41 -3.92
N MET A 88 -12.17 1.64 -4.93
CA MET A 88 -12.58 1.83 -6.33
C MET A 88 -13.86 1.09 -6.71
N GLU A 89 -14.29 0.08 -5.94
CA GLU A 89 -15.50 -0.69 -6.25
C GLU A 89 -16.76 0.17 -6.11
N ASP A 90 -17.73 -0.02 -7.02
CA ASP A 90 -19.03 0.65 -6.97
C ASP A 90 -19.89 0.25 -5.75
N GLN A 91 -19.55 -0.87 -5.11
CA GLN A 91 -20.24 -1.34 -3.91
C GLN A 91 -19.77 -0.59 -2.69
N ASP A 92 -20.70 -0.21 -1.82
CA ASP A 92 -20.40 0.45 -0.56
C ASP A 92 -21.35 -0.06 0.55
N PRO A 93 -20.86 -0.60 1.69
CA PRO A 93 -19.45 -0.79 2.05
C PRO A 93 -18.82 -2.06 1.46
N VAL A 94 -17.49 -2.06 1.33
CA VAL A 94 -16.66 -3.23 0.96
C VAL A 94 -15.91 -3.76 2.19
N THR A 95 -15.90 -5.08 2.38
CA THR A 95 -15.11 -5.71 3.45
C THR A 95 -13.82 -6.30 2.89
N VAL A 96 -12.69 -5.92 3.48
CA VAL A 96 -11.38 -6.54 3.23
C VAL A 96 -10.96 -7.35 4.45
N ARG A 97 -10.52 -8.58 4.25
CA ARG A 97 -9.94 -9.42 5.30
C ARG A 97 -8.49 -9.73 4.97
N SER A 98 -7.62 -9.52 5.94
CA SER A 98 -6.22 -9.88 5.92
C SER A 98 -5.89 -10.81 7.10
N VAL A 99 -4.63 -11.24 7.17
CA VAL A 99 -4.11 -12.07 8.26
C VAL A 99 -2.74 -11.53 8.65
N ASP A 100 -2.53 -11.30 9.95
CA ASP A 100 -1.24 -10.95 10.53
C ASP A 100 -0.23 -12.07 10.21
N PRO A 101 0.90 -11.77 9.54
CA PRO A 101 1.87 -12.78 9.12
C PRO A 101 2.66 -13.41 10.27
N VAL A 102 2.68 -12.78 11.46
CA VAL A 102 3.37 -13.27 12.66
C VAL A 102 2.49 -14.19 13.47
N THR A 103 1.27 -13.75 13.77
CA THR A 103 0.39 -14.45 14.73
C THR A 103 -0.72 -15.25 14.07
N GLY A 104 -1.04 -14.96 12.81
CA GLY A 104 -2.17 -15.54 12.11
C GLY A 104 -3.53 -14.93 12.52
N THR A 105 -3.53 -13.86 13.33
CA THR A 105 -4.77 -13.18 13.71
C THR A 105 -5.42 -12.51 12.50
N PRO A 106 -6.73 -12.68 12.28
CA PRO A 106 -7.44 -11.95 11.23
C PRO A 106 -7.48 -10.45 11.51
N VAL A 107 -7.15 -9.64 10.50
CA VAL A 107 -7.36 -8.20 10.50
C VAL A 107 -8.45 -7.89 9.47
N THR A 108 -9.52 -7.22 9.86
CA THR A 108 -10.66 -6.93 8.98
C THR A 108 -10.81 -5.43 8.83
N PHE A 109 -10.95 -4.97 7.59
CA PHE A 109 -11.17 -3.59 7.22
C PHE A 109 -12.56 -3.47 6.61
N THR A 110 -13.24 -2.37 6.92
CA THR A 110 -14.47 -1.95 6.25
C THR A 110 -14.17 -0.64 5.55
N VAL A 111 -14.34 -0.64 4.23
CA VAL A 111 -14.23 0.58 3.41
C VAL A 111 -15.64 1.07 3.15
N ASP A 112 -15.95 2.27 3.60
CA ASP A 112 -17.27 2.92 3.47
C ASP A 112 -17.07 4.39 3.06
N ASP A 113 -17.57 4.79 1.89
CA ASP A 113 -17.35 6.12 1.29
C ASP A 113 -15.87 6.56 1.38
N GLY A 114 -14.97 5.65 0.98
CA GLY A 114 -13.51 5.81 1.04
C GLY A 114 -12.89 6.03 2.44
N THR A 115 -13.68 5.91 3.50
CA THR A 115 -13.20 5.83 4.88
C THR A 115 -12.82 4.39 5.19
N VAL A 116 -11.70 4.17 5.88
CA VAL A 116 -11.23 2.83 6.24
C VAL A 116 -11.29 2.63 7.74
N ASP A 117 -12.24 1.82 8.19
CA ASP A 117 -12.32 1.31 9.56
C ASP A 117 -11.61 -0.04 9.67
N VAL A 118 -11.03 -0.35 10.83
CA VAL A 118 -10.24 -1.58 11.04
C VAL A 118 -10.56 -2.27 12.36
N THR A 119 -10.47 -3.60 12.37
CA THR A 119 -10.51 -4.44 13.57
C THR A 119 -9.39 -5.49 13.51
N PRO A 120 -8.55 -5.63 14.56
CA PRO A 120 -8.57 -4.84 15.80
C PRO A 120 -8.23 -3.36 15.59
N GLU A 121 -8.66 -2.49 16.50
CA GLU A 121 -8.48 -1.02 16.40
C GLU A 121 -6.99 -0.60 16.42
N GLU A 122 -6.13 -1.45 16.98
CA GLU A 122 -4.68 -1.24 17.09
C GLU A 122 -3.93 -1.70 15.82
N ALA A 123 -4.65 -2.25 14.84
CA ALA A 123 -4.05 -2.78 13.63
C ALA A 123 -3.33 -1.69 12.83
N VAL A 124 -2.20 -2.08 12.25
CA VAL A 124 -1.42 -1.23 11.35
C VAL A 124 -1.23 -1.94 10.02
N ILE A 125 -0.91 -1.15 8.99
CA ILE A 125 -0.42 -1.69 7.72
C ILE A 125 0.97 -1.16 7.42
N THR A 126 1.69 -1.83 6.53
CA THR A 126 3.02 -1.40 6.12
C THR A 126 3.03 -0.94 4.68
N PHE A 127 3.88 0.06 4.41
CA PHE A 127 4.43 0.28 3.09
C PHE A 127 5.87 -0.21 3.13
N GLY A 128 6.27 -0.94 2.10
CA GLY A 128 7.55 -1.60 2.11
C GLY A 128 8.04 -1.87 0.71
N ILE A 129 9.36 -1.99 0.62
CA ILE A 129 10.08 -2.18 -0.63
C ILE A 129 11.30 -3.06 -0.37
N ALA A 130 11.68 -3.86 -1.36
CA ALA A 130 12.91 -4.64 -1.31
C ALA A 130 14.14 -3.76 -0.99
N ALA A 131 15.13 -4.34 -0.30
CA ALA A 131 16.39 -3.66 -0.03
C ALA A 131 17.19 -3.35 -1.31
N THR A 132 16.94 -4.06 -2.41
CA THR A 132 17.48 -3.71 -3.72
C THR A 132 16.47 -4.07 -4.81
N ILE A 133 16.58 -3.40 -5.96
CA ILE A 133 15.85 -3.74 -7.18
C ILE A 133 16.89 -3.95 -8.27
N PRO A 134 17.37 -5.19 -8.49
CA PRO A 134 18.43 -5.48 -9.44
C PRO A 134 18.18 -4.96 -10.86
N GLU A 135 16.91 -4.90 -11.27
CA GLU A 135 16.49 -4.38 -12.57
C GLU A 135 16.71 -2.86 -12.71
N LEU A 136 16.78 -2.14 -11.60
CA LEU A 136 17.04 -0.69 -11.56
C LEU A 136 18.50 -0.38 -11.22
N GLU A 137 19.30 -1.37 -10.82
CA GLU A 137 20.73 -1.17 -10.58
C GLU A 137 21.41 -0.70 -11.88
N ASP A 138 22.12 0.43 -11.81
CA ASP A 138 22.78 1.08 -12.95
C ASP A 138 21.85 1.54 -14.09
N SER A 139 20.54 1.64 -13.84
CA SER A 139 19.56 2.18 -14.79
C SER A 139 19.31 3.69 -14.59
N ASP A 140 19.05 4.40 -15.68
CA ASP A 140 18.52 5.78 -15.62
C ASP A 140 16.98 5.79 -15.45
N GLU A 141 16.35 4.61 -15.39
CA GLU A 141 14.92 4.46 -15.18
C GLU A 141 14.54 4.75 -13.72
N THR A 142 13.42 5.43 -13.53
CA THR A 142 12.80 5.60 -12.21
C THR A 142 11.96 4.38 -11.85
N ILE A 143 11.83 4.08 -10.55
CA ILE A 143 10.97 2.97 -10.09
C ILE A 143 9.54 3.04 -10.62
N PHE A 144 8.97 4.23 -10.79
CA PHE A 144 7.61 4.37 -11.31
C PHE A 144 7.50 4.01 -12.79
N SER A 145 8.44 4.44 -13.62
CA SER A 145 8.53 4.01 -15.03
C SER A 145 8.68 2.49 -15.14
N TRP A 146 9.52 1.90 -14.28
CA TRP A 146 9.71 0.46 -14.23
C TRP A 146 8.44 -0.26 -13.76
N MET A 147 7.77 0.24 -12.71
CA MET A 147 6.52 -0.34 -12.21
C MET A 147 5.44 -0.45 -13.28
N LEU A 148 5.31 0.57 -14.12
CA LEU A 148 4.34 0.61 -15.23
C LEU A 148 4.65 -0.39 -16.36
N GLN A 149 5.80 -1.07 -16.33
CA GLN A 149 6.24 -2.03 -17.33
C GLN A 149 6.56 -3.42 -16.74
N ALA A 150 6.71 -3.51 -15.42
CA ALA A 150 7.13 -4.70 -14.73
C ALA A 150 6.06 -5.81 -14.81
N GLU A 151 6.50 -7.06 -14.94
CA GLU A 151 5.61 -8.20 -14.82
C GLU A 151 5.12 -8.35 -13.37
N THR A 152 3.90 -8.86 -13.18
CA THR A 152 3.29 -9.04 -11.85
C THR A 152 4.20 -9.74 -10.82
N PRO A 153 4.96 -10.81 -11.16
CA PRO A 153 5.88 -11.43 -10.21
C PRO A 153 6.98 -10.49 -9.71
N SER A 154 7.49 -9.59 -10.56
CA SER A 154 8.50 -8.61 -10.18
C SER A 154 7.93 -7.57 -9.23
N LEU A 155 6.75 -7.00 -9.53
CA LEU A 155 6.05 -6.11 -8.61
C LEU A 155 5.75 -6.78 -7.26
N THR A 156 5.34 -8.05 -7.31
CA THR A 156 5.02 -8.82 -6.10
C THR A 156 6.26 -9.00 -5.21
N ASN A 157 7.39 -9.35 -5.79
CA ASN A 157 8.65 -9.53 -5.06
C ASN A 157 9.26 -8.18 -4.63
N THR A 158 9.05 -7.10 -5.36
CA THR A 158 9.63 -5.80 -4.98
C THR A 158 8.82 -5.11 -3.89
N PHE A 159 7.49 -5.20 -3.95
CA PHE A 159 6.60 -4.46 -3.05
C PHE A 159 5.67 -5.35 -2.24
N CYS A 160 4.85 -6.16 -2.92
CA CYS A 160 3.68 -6.78 -2.27
C CYS A 160 4.04 -7.68 -1.09
N GLN A 161 5.20 -8.35 -1.12
CA GLN A 161 5.65 -9.16 0.00
C GLN A 161 5.92 -8.35 1.29
N TYR A 162 6.21 -7.05 1.17
CA TYR A 162 6.51 -6.14 2.29
C TYR A 162 5.31 -5.27 2.71
N ILE A 163 4.20 -5.35 1.99
CA ILE A 163 2.98 -4.57 2.22
C ILE A 163 1.93 -5.46 2.89
N ASN A 164 1.86 -5.41 4.22
CA ASN A 164 1.11 -6.33 5.06
C ASN A 164 0.20 -5.61 6.05
N ALA A 165 -0.76 -6.37 6.61
CA ALA A 165 -1.54 -5.95 7.76
C ALA A 165 -1.06 -6.68 9.00
N PHE A 166 -1.01 -5.97 10.12
CA PHE A 166 -0.62 -6.50 11.42
C PHE A 166 -1.71 -6.18 12.42
N GLU A 167 -1.96 -7.09 13.36
CA GLU A 167 -2.95 -6.89 14.41
C GLU A 167 -2.54 -5.78 15.40
N SER A 168 -1.24 -5.46 15.45
CA SER A 168 -0.68 -4.43 16.33
C SER A 168 0.67 -3.92 15.80
N ALA A 169 1.15 -2.81 16.36
CA ALA A 169 2.50 -2.33 16.11
C ALA A 169 3.58 -3.32 16.61
N ASP A 170 3.32 -4.04 17.70
CA ASP A 170 4.26 -5.00 18.27
C ASP A 170 4.54 -6.17 17.31
N THR A 171 3.50 -6.70 16.65
CA THR A 171 3.66 -7.78 15.66
C THR A 171 4.30 -7.29 14.38
N TYR A 172 4.03 -6.03 13.98
CA TYR A 172 4.80 -5.36 12.94
C TYR A 172 6.29 -5.30 13.28
N GLU A 173 6.66 -4.81 14.47
CA GLU A 173 8.07 -4.66 14.88
C GLU A 173 8.79 -6.01 14.91
N GLN A 174 8.12 -7.08 15.37
CA GLN A 174 8.66 -8.43 15.33
C GLN A 174 8.95 -8.89 13.91
N TRP A 175 8.03 -8.66 12.97
CA TRP A 175 8.21 -9.04 11.57
C TRP A 175 9.28 -8.19 10.88
N ALA A 176 9.28 -6.87 11.12
CA ALA A 176 10.22 -5.93 10.54
C ALA A 176 11.67 -6.22 10.96
N ALA A 177 11.89 -6.81 12.14
CA ALA A 177 13.22 -7.24 12.59
C ALA A 177 13.78 -8.46 11.81
N GLU A 178 12.94 -9.21 11.11
CA GLU A 178 13.32 -10.43 10.39
C GLU A 178 13.21 -10.32 8.87
N THR A 179 12.52 -9.29 8.35
CA THR A 179 12.36 -9.06 6.92
C THR A 179 13.66 -8.57 6.28
N ASP A 180 13.81 -8.81 4.98
CA ASP A 180 14.95 -8.38 4.17
C ASP A 180 14.67 -7.11 3.35
N GLY A 181 13.48 -6.53 3.48
CA GLY A 181 13.09 -5.25 2.90
C GLY A 181 13.10 -4.12 3.91
N GLU A 182 12.95 -2.90 3.40
CA GLU A 182 12.76 -1.71 4.23
C GLU A 182 11.27 -1.40 4.30
N THR A 183 10.76 -1.12 5.50
CA THR A 183 9.32 -0.90 5.72
C THR A 183 9.03 0.20 6.74
N VAL A 184 7.86 0.81 6.59
CA VAL A 184 7.30 1.80 7.51
C VAL A 184 5.84 1.46 7.82
N PRO A 185 5.41 1.46 9.10
CA PRO A 185 4.03 1.21 9.45
C PRO A 185 3.23 2.52 9.38
N PHE A 186 1.95 2.42 9.08
CA PHE A 186 1.02 3.54 9.17
C PHE A 186 -0.40 3.07 9.45
N GLN A 187 -1.25 4.02 9.85
CA GLN A 187 -2.63 3.75 10.23
C GLN A 187 -3.50 3.48 8.99
N PRO A 188 -4.36 2.44 9.00
CA PRO A 188 -5.20 2.10 7.86
C PRO A 188 -6.10 3.24 7.38
N ALA A 189 -6.53 4.12 8.31
CA ALA A 189 -7.35 5.29 7.99
C ALA A 189 -6.72 6.22 6.94
N ALA A 190 -5.39 6.27 6.84
CA ALA A 190 -4.70 7.11 5.85
C ALA A 190 -4.80 6.57 4.41
N VAL A 191 -5.16 5.30 4.20
CA VAL A 191 -5.22 4.67 2.88
C VAL A 191 -6.30 5.29 2.00
N GLY A 192 -7.45 5.63 2.56
CA GLY A 192 -8.54 6.24 1.79
C GLY A 192 -8.11 7.53 1.10
N THR A 193 -7.39 8.39 1.83
CA THR A 193 -6.79 9.63 1.31
C THR A 193 -5.72 9.34 0.26
N LEU A 194 -4.86 8.36 0.51
CA LEU A 194 -3.81 7.93 -0.39
C LEU A 194 -4.36 7.50 -1.76
N VAL A 195 -5.30 6.56 -1.76
CA VAL A 195 -5.86 5.94 -2.97
C VAL A 195 -6.60 6.97 -3.82
N ARG A 196 -7.42 7.82 -3.20
CA ARG A 196 -8.15 8.90 -3.88
C ARG A 196 -7.26 9.88 -4.65
N ARG A 197 -5.94 9.88 -4.40
CA ARG A 197 -5.00 10.79 -5.06
C ARG A 197 -4.54 10.32 -6.43
N TYR A 198 -4.48 9.01 -6.67
CA TYR A 198 -4.00 8.44 -7.93
C TYR A 198 -5.05 7.64 -8.68
N VAL A 199 -6.20 7.38 -8.06
CA VAL A 199 -7.39 6.88 -8.73
C VAL A 199 -8.28 8.05 -9.12
N VAL A 200 -8.60 8.18 -10.40
CA VAL A 200 -9.70 9.05 -10.83
C VAL A 200 -11.00 8.36 -10.47
N LEU A 201 -11.61 8.78 -9.36
CA LEU A 201 -12.99 8.42 -9.04
C LEU A 201 -13.90 9.44 -9.75
N ASP A 202 -14.77 8.96 -10.63
CA ASP A 202 -15.76 9.77 -11.38
C ASP A 202 -16.88 10.35 -10.47
#